data_AF-A0A381Z4I6-F1
#
_entry.id   AF-A0A381Z4I6-F1
#
_cell.length_a   1.000
_cell.length_b   1.000
_cell.length_c   1.000
_cell.angle_alpha   90.00
_cell.angle_beta   90.00
_cell.angle_gamma   90.00
#
_symmetry.space_group_name_H-M   'P 1'
#
loop_
_entity.id
_entity.type
_entity.pdbx_description
1 polymer ?
#
loop_
_entity_poly.entity_id
_entity_poly.type
_entity_poly.pdbx_seq_one_letter_code
_entity_poly.pdbx_strand_id
1 'polypeptide(L)'
;MVEIPTVVERIDTTLDKLNKAAKEDEIPLSALKVYPEVDKSFFVNLIGRGYPSPTRTFRWCTERLKIDPATEFIKNKVSGHGEVIVILGARKSESMSRAQTMKNHKIKNVVKTKEKDLQNRLLRRHTTLAAAFVYAPIEDWKLNDVWTFLSSFESPW
;
A
#
# COMPACT_ATOMS: atom_id res chain seq x y z
N MET A 1 -3.56 -5.97 19.51
CA MET A 1 -2.48 -6.12 18.50
C MET A 1 -1.84 -7.48 18.74
N VAL A 2 -1.44 -8.20 17.68
CA VAL A 2 -0.92 -9.60 17.76
C VAL A 2 0.59 -9.67 17.57
N GLU A 3 1.17 -8.58 17.07
CA GLU A 3 2.58 -8.51 16.76
C GLU A 3 3.42 -8.56 18.05
N ILE A 4 4.62 -9.10 17.94
CA ILE A 4 5.58 -9.22 19.04
C ILE A 4 5.93 -7.81 19.56
N PRO A 5 5.98 -7.56 20.88
CA PRO A 5 6.22 -6.22 21.43
C PRO A 5 7.44 -5.50 20.84
N THR A 6 8.55 -6.22 20.64
CA THR A 6 9.77 -5.66 20.02
C THR A 6 9.58 -5.24 18.57
N VAL A 7 8.72 -5.93 17.82
CA VAL A 7 8.36 -5.57 16.44
C VAL A 7 7.48 -4.31 16.45
N VAL A 8 6.55 -4.21 17.40
CA VAL A 8 5.69 -3.04 17.57
C VAL A 8 6.52 -1.80 17.89
N GLU A 9 7.40 -1.91 18.89
CA GLU A 9 8.31 -0.83 19.29
C GLU A 9 9.21 -0.39 18.14
N ARG A 10 9.75 -1.34 17.37
CA ARG A 10 10.54 -1.01 16.17
C ARG A 10 9.73 -0.24 15.14
N ILE A 11 8.50 -0.68 14.85
CA ILE A 11 7.61 0.02 13.91
C ILE A 11 7.35 1.44 14.39
N ASP A 12 6.97 1.61 15.66
CA ASP A 12 6.65 2.93 16.21
C ASP A 12 7.87 3.85 16.20
N THR A 13 9.04 3.34 16.62
CA THR A 13 10.31 4.07 16.55
C THR A 13 10.69 4.47 15.11
N THR A 14 10.48 3.58 14.14
CA THR A 14 10.77 3.89 12.72
C THR A 14 9.82 4.96 12.19
N LEU A 15 8.53 4.90 12.52
CA LEU A 15 7.55 5.91 12.11
C LEU A 15 7.87 7.28 12.73
N ASP A 16 8.27 7.31 14.00
CA ASP A 16 8.67 8.55 14.68
C ASP A 16 9.91 9.17 14.05
N LYS A 17 10.92 8.35 13.73
CA LYS A 17 12.12 8.80 13.00
C LYS A 17 11.78 9.35 11.62
N LEU A 18 10.90 8.69 10.87
CA LEU A 18 10.45 9.15 9.55
C LEU A 18 9.72 10.50 9.64
N ASN A 19 8.79 10.65 10.57
CA ASN A 19 8.06 11.90 10.76
C ASN A 19 8.97 13.04 11.23
N LYS A 20 9.97 12.73 12.07
CA LYS A 20 10.97 13.71 12.52
C LYS A 20 11.83 14.18 11.35
N ALA A 21 12.42 13.25 10.59
CA ALA A 21 13.25 13.58 9.43
C ALA A 21 12.45 14.36 8.37
N ALA A 22 11.22 13.91 8.04
CA ALA A 22 10.36 14.62 7.10
C ALA A 22 10.08 16.08 7.53
N LYS A 23 9.97 16.34 8.84
CA LYS A 23 9.81 17.71 9.36
C LYS A 23 11.10 18.52 9.31
N GLU A 24 12.23 17.91 9.63
CA GLU A 24 13.56 18.56 9.60
C GLU A 24 13.96 18.94 8.17
N ASP A 25 13.63 18.09 7.19
CA ASP A 25 13.95 18.28 5.78
C ASP A 25 12.84 19.03 4.99
N GLU A 26 11.80 19.53 5.68
CA GLU A 26 10.64 20.21 5.09
C GLU A 26 9.93 19.42 3.97
N ILE A 27 9.97 18.09 4.07
CA ILE A 27 9.32 17.18 3.13
C ILE A 27 7.84 17.03 3.52
N PRO A 28 6.87 17.21 2.60
CA PRO A 28 5.44 17.09 2.88
C PRO A 28 4.99 15.63 2.99
N LEU A 29 5.66 14.85 3.85
CA LEU A 29 5.40 13.44 4.10
C LEU A 29 4.99 13.25 5.56
N SER A 30 4.00 12.38 5.77
CA SER A 30 3.63 11.90 7.10
C SER A 30 3.46 10.39 7.08
N ALA A 31 4.02 9.73 8.10
CA ALA A 31 3.92 8.31 8.30
C ALA A 31 2.88 8.04 9.39
N LEU A 32 1.85 7.27 9.05
CA LEU A 32 0.71 6.98 9.92
C LEU A 32 0.49 5.47 10.04
N LYS A 33 0.23 5.02 11.27
CA LYS A 33 -0.14 3.64 11.55
C LYS A 33 -1.65 3.48 11.50
N VAL A 34 -2.13 2.54 10.68
CA VAL A 34 -3.56 2.21 10.57
C VAL A 34 -3.89 0.97 11.39
N TYR A 35 -5.09 0.95 11.95
CA TYR A 35 -5.55 -0.11 12.85
C TYR A 35 -6.90 -0.65 12.38
N PRO A 36 -7.16 -1.97 12.55
CA PRO A 36 -8.50 -2.50 12.38
C PRO A 36 -9.44 -1.95 13.44
N GLU A 37 -10.72 -1.86 13.09
CA GLU A 37 -11.79 -1.66 14.05
C GLU A 37 -11.73 -2.73 15.15
N VAL A 38 -12.15 -2.38 16.36
CA VAL A 38 -12.02 -3.24 17.54
C VAL A 38 -12.72 -4.59 17.32
N ASP A 39 -13.89 -4.58 16.70
CA ASP A 39 -14.70 -5.76 16.37
C ASP A 39 -14.05 -6.67 15.31
N LYS A 40 -13.19 -6.09 14.46
CA LYS A 40 -12.36 -6.77 13.46
C LYS A 40 -10.97 -7.15 13.97
N SER A 41 -10.63 -6.77 15.21
CA SER A 41 -9.34 -7.10 15.80
C SER A 41 -9.16 -8.61 15.97
N PHE A 42 -7.90 -9.04 16.01
CA PHE A 42 -7.57 -10.46 15.97
C PHE A 42 -8.17 -11.26 17.13
N PHE A 43 -8.01 -10.80 18.37
CA PHE A 43 -8.48 -11.56 19.54
C PHE A 43 -10.01 -11.55 19.65
N VAL A 44 -10.68 -10.48 19.19
CA VAL A 44 -12.15 -10.47 19.11
C VAL A 44 -12.64 -11.53 18.14
N ASN A 45 -12.01 -11.69 16.97
CA ASN A 45 -12.43 -12.71 16.02
C ASN A 45 -12.00 -14.12 16.43
N LEU A 46 -10.77 -14.29 16.92
CA LEU A 46 -10.23 -15.59 17.33
C LEU A 46 -10.91 -16.13 18.59
N ILE A 47 -10.88 -15.38 19.69
CA ILE A 47 -11.40 -15.81 20.99
C ILE A 47 -12.88 -15.48 21.11
N GLY A 48 -13.27 -14.24 20.78
CA GLY A 48 -14.64 -13.77 20.96
C GLY A 48 -15.65 -14.43 20.01
N ARG A 49 -15.30 -14.58 18.73
CA ARG A 49 -16.18 -15.18 17.69
C ARG A 49 -15.83 -16.62 17.34
N GLY A 50 -14.75 -17.18 17.90
CA GLY A 50 -14.33 -18.56 17.67
C GLY A 50 -13.80 -18.84 16.26
N TYR A 51 -13.27 -17.84 15.55
CA TYR A 51 -12.67 -18.08 14.24
C TYR A 51 -11.46 -19.02 14.39
N PRO A 52 -11.26 -19.98 13.48
CA PRO A 52 -10.05 -20.79 13.53
C PRO A 52 -8.82 -19.90 13.34
N SER A 53 -7.70 -20.29 13.94
CA SER A 53 -6.42 -19.60 13.75
C SER A 53 -6.09 -19.48 12.25
N PRO A 54 -5.62 -18.32 11.76
CA PRO A 54 -5.36 -18.13 10.34
C PRO A 54 -4.38 -19.17 9.81
N THR A 55 -4.73 -19.79 8.69
CA THR A 55 -3.87 -20.77 8.01
C THR A 55 -3.50 -20.27 6.62
N ARG A 56 -2.62 -21.01 5.92
CA ARG A 56 -2.23 -20.66 4.54
C ARG A 56 -3.44 -20.58 3.60
N THR A 57 -4.45 -21.43 3.81
CA THR A 57 -5.66 -21.52 2.98
C THR A 57 -6.81 -20.67 3.51
N PHE A 58 -6.85 -20.41 4.81
CA PHE A 58 -7.90 -19.61 5.45
C PHE A 58 -7.31 -18.36 6.13
N ARG A 59 -7.03 -17.34 5.32
CA ARG A 59 -6.34 -16.09 5.70
C ARG A 59 -7.29 -14.93 5.99
N TRP A 60 -8.26 -15.12 6.87
CA TRP A 60 -9.23 -14.07 7.23
C TRP A 60 -8.55 -12.80 7.80
N CYS A 61 -7.35 -12.95 8.36
CA CYS A 61 -6.57 -11.85 8.90
C CYS A 61 -6.05 -10.88 7.83
N THR A 62 -5.79 -11.33 6.60
CA THR A 62 -5.30 -10.45 5.52
C THR A 62 -6.33 -9.38 5.20
N GLU A 63 -7.59 -9.79 5.03
CA GLU A 63 -8.69 -8.87 4.76
C GLU A 63 -8.88 -7.90 5.94
N ARG A 64 -9.17 -8.43 7.14
CA ARG A 64 -9.57 -7.61 8.30
C ARG A 64 -8.44 -6.79 8.91
N LEU A 65 -7.21 -7.30 8.92
CA LEU A 65 -6.10 -6.65 9.64
C LEU A 65 -5.17 -5.86 8.71
N LYS A 66 -5.23 -6.05 7.39
CA LYS A 66 -4.35 -5.37 6.43
C LYS A 66 -5.14 -4.62 5.35
N ILE A 67 -6.09 -5.25 4.68
CA ILE A 67 -6.83 -4.63 3.56
C ILE A 67 -7.86 -3.62 4.07
N ASP A 68 -8.73 -4.01 5.01
CA ASP A 68 -9.80 -3.15 5.54
C ASP A 68 -9.25 -1.84 6.16
N PRO A 69 -8.23 -1.88 7.05
CA PRO A 69 -7.73 -0.64 7.67
C PRO A 69 -7.12 0.33 6.66
N ALA A 70 -6.40 -0.19 5.67
CA ALA A 70 -5.84 0.62 4.60
C ALA A 70 -6.95 1.20 3.70
N THR A 71 -7.98 0.40 3.40
CA THR A 71 -9.12 0.82 2.58
C THR A 71 -9.89 1.95 3.24
N GLU A 72 -10.20 1.84 4.54
CA GLU A 72 -10.88 2.89 5.30
C GLU A 72 -10.04 4.17 5.38
N PHE A 73 -8.72 4.04 5.56
CA PHE A 73 -7.82 5.20 5.50
C PHE A 73 -7.89 5.92 4.14
N ILE A 74 -7.85 5.19 3.03
CA ILE A 74 -7.94 5.76 1.69
C ILE A 74 -9.31 6.42 1.47
N LYS A 75 -10.41 5.77 1.89
CA LYS A 75 -11.76 6.34 1.81
C LYS A 75 -11.87 7.67 2.55
N ASN A 76 -11.32 7.75 3.76
CA ASN A 76 -11.31 8.99 4.54
C ASN A 76 -10.54 10.11 3.83
N LYS A 77 -9.41 9.78 3.18
CA LYS A 77 -8.66 10.76 2.37
C LYS A 77 -9.44 11.20 1.12
N VAL A 78 -10.08 10.27 0.41
CA VAL A 78 -10.96 10.57 -0.72
C VAL A 78 -12.10 11.51 -0.30
N SER A 79 -12.76 11.23 0.82
CA SER A 79 -13.86 12.07 1.31
C SER A 79 -13.43 13.51 1.61
N GLY A 80 -12.18 13.74 2.01
CA GLY A 80 -11.65 15.07 2.30
C GLY A 80 -11.06 15.80 1.08
N HIS A 81 -10.61 15.08 0.05
CA HIS A 81 -9.80 15.65 -1.05
C HIS A 81 -10.37 15.38 -2.45
N GLY A 82 -11.49 14.66 -2.56
CA GLY A 82 -12.15 14.30 -3.81
C GLY A 82 -11.53 13.08 -4.49
N GLU A 83 -10.25 13.14 -4.83
CA GLU A 83 -9.52 12.03 -5.48
C GLU A 83 -8.16 11.81 -4.81
N VAL A 84 -7.65 10.58 -4.88
CA VAL A 84 -6.34 10.23 -4.32
C VAL A 84 -5.53 9.34 -5.26
N ILE A 85 -4.21 9.46 -5.19
CA ILE A 85 -3.27 8.57 -5.89
C ILE A 85 -2.51 7.75 -4.84
N VAL A 86 -2.62 6.44 -4.95
CA VAL A 86 -1.92 5.45 -4.14
C VAL A 86 -0.65 5.03 -4.88
N ILE A 87 0.51 5.42 -4.35
CA ILE A 87 1.80 5.06 -4.92
C ILE A 87 2.28 3.75 -4.29
N LEU A 88 2.67 2.78 -5.11
CA LEU A 88 3.12 1.45 -4.68
C LEU A 88 4.49 1.10 -5.27
N GLY A 89 5.37 0.53 -4.46
CA GLY A 89 6.67 -0.01 -4.90
C GLY A 89 6.59 -1.40 -5.55
N ALA A 90 5.45 -1.80 -6.13
CA ALA A 90 5.26 -3.13 -6.69
C ALA A 90 6.01 -3.29 -8.03
N ARG A 91 6.62 -4.47 -8.26
CA ARG A 91 7.39 -4.73 -9.49
C ARG A 91 6.99 -6.03 -10.17
N LYS A 92 6.88 -6.01 -11.50
CA LYS A 92 6.46 -7.18 -12.30
C LYS A 92 7.41 -8.37 -12.13
N SER A 93 8.69 -8.10 -11.90
CA SER A 93 9.71 -9.14 -11.71
C SER A 93 9.67 -9.83 -10.34
N GLU A 94 8.79 -9.44 -9.41
CA GLU A 94 8.72 -10.06 -8.08
C GLU A 94 8.09 -11.46 -8.10
N SER A 95 7.09 -11.68 -8.96
CA SER A 95 6.55 -13.02 -9.24
C SER A 95 5.67 -13.02 -10.48
N MET A 96 5.49 -14.19 -11.10
CA MET A 96 4.54 -14.37 -12.22
C MET A 96 3.11 -13.96 -11.83
N SER A 97 2.68 -14.28 -10.60
CA SER A 97 1.38 -13.89 -10.08
C SER A 97 1.24 -12.36 -9.98
N ARG A 98 2.27 -11.66 -9.47
CA ARG A 98 2.27 -10.19 -9.42
C ARG A 98 2.22 -9.57 -10.82
N ALA A 99 2.99 -10.09 -11.77
CA ALA A 99 2.95 -9.63 -13.16
C ALA A 99 1.55 -9.78 -13.78
N GLN A 100 0.89 -10.91 -13.56
CA GLN A 100 -0.45 -11.16 -14.10
C GLN A 100 -1.49 -10.23 -13.47
N THR A 101 -1.47 -10.07 -12.15
CA THR A 101 -2.35 -9.13 -11.44
C THR A 101 -2.15 -7.71 -11.96
N MET A 102 -0.91 -7.22 -12.08
CA MET A 102 -0.66 -5.88 -12.61
C MET A 102 -1.13 -5.67 -14.05
N LYS A 103 -1.05 -6.71 -14.91
CA LYS A 103 -1.60 -6.66 -16.27
C LYS A 103 -3.12 -6.53 -16.28
N ASN A 104 -3.81 -7.25 -15.41
CA ASN A 104 -5.27 -7.29 -15.35
C ASN A 104 -5.89 -5.95 -14.89
N HIS A 105 -5.15 -5.16 -14.11
CA HIS A 105 -5.60 -3.87 -13.58
C HIS A 105 -5.30 -2.67 -14.50
N LYS A 106 -4.82 -2.91 -15.73
CA LYS A 106 -4.67 -1.85 -16.74
C LYS A 106 -6.04 -1.41 -17.25
N ILE A 107 -6.25 -0.10 -17.34
CA ILE A 107 -7.50 0.47 -17.86
C ILE A 107 -7.63 0.07 -19.34
N LYS A 108 -8.59 -0.80 -19.67
CA LYS A 108 -8.76 -1.34 -21.03
C LYS A 108 -9.58 -0.44 -21.96
N ASN A 109 -10.37 0.49 -21.40
CA ASN A 109 -11.33 1.29 -22.15
C ASN A 109 -11.12 2.79 -21.90
N VAL A 110 -10.30 3.47 -22.73
CA VAL A 110 -10.28 4.94 -22.76
C VAL A 110 -10.16 5.45 -24.19
N VAL A 111 -10.88 6.55 -24.45
CA VAL A 111 -10.83 7.35 -25.68
C VAL A 111 -9.39 7.78 -25.97
N LYS A 112 -8.84 7.31 -27.11
CA LYS A 112 -7.47 7.58 -27.57
C LYS A 112 -7.31 9.03 -28.00
N THR A 113 -6.92 9.89 -27.06
CA THR A 113 -6.31 11.20 -27.33
C THR A 113 -4.92 11.20 -26.68
N LYS A 114 -3.88 11.62 -27.41
CA LYS A 114 -2.45 11.39 -27.07
C LYS A 114 -2.07 11.76 -25.62
N GLU A 115 -2.65 12.82 -25.07
CA GLU A 115 -2.34 13.31 -23.71
C GLU A 115 -3.06 12.53 -22.61
N LYS A 116 -4.36 12.22 -22.80
CA LYS A 116 -5.11 11.35 -21.88
C LYS A 116 -4.55 9.92 -21.89
N ASP A 117 -4.01 9.46 -23.00
CA ASP A 117 -3.44 8.11 -23.11
C ASP A 117 -2.19 7.94 -22.22
N LEU A 118 -1.35 8.98 -22.08
CA LEU A 118 -0.17 8.93 -21.21
C LEU A 118 -0.56 8.86 -19.73
N GLN A 119 -1.50 9.71 -19.29
CA GLN A 119 -2.01 9.69 -17.92
C GLN A 119 -2.71 8.37 -17.56
N ASN A 120 -3.50 7.81 -18.49
CA ASN A 120 -4.21 6.54 -18.29
C ASN A 120 -3.31 5.29 -18.39
N ARG A 121 -2.13 5.40 -19.02
CA ARG A 121 -1.13 4.32 -19.03
C ARG A 121 -0.37 4.23 -17.72
N LEU A 122 -0.13 5.38 -17.06
CA LEU A 122 0.60 5.47 -15.80
C LEU A 122 -0.30 5.19 -14.60
N LEU A 123 -1.50 5.76 -14.58
CA LEU A 123 -2.46 5.60 -13.49
C LEU A 123 -3.44 4.46 -13.78
N ARG A 124 -3.55 3.52 -12.84
CA ARG A 124 -4.57 2.47 -12.83
C ARG A 124 -5.70 2.86 -11.91
N ARG A 125 -6.93 2.42 -12.16
CA ARG A 125 -7.99 2.57 -11.15
C ARG A 125 -7.79 1.57 -10.02
N HIS A 126 -8.04 2.01 -8.79
CA HIS A 126 -8.15 1.09 -7.66
C HIS A 126 -9.36 0.16 -7.88
N THR A 127 -9.25 -1.11 -7.50
CA THR A 127 -10.27 -2.13 -7.79
C THR A 127 -11.62 -1.83 -7.15
N THR A 128 -11.57 -1.35 -5.91
CA THR A 128 -12.76 -1.17 -5.06
C THR A 128 -13.11 0.29 -4.81
N LEU A 129 -12.20 1.22 -5.09
CA LEU A 129 -12.35 2.64 -4.74
C LEU A 129 -12.34 3.48 -6.02
N ALA A 130 -13.52 3.93 -6.45
CA ALA A 130 -13.70 4.57 -7.76
C ALA A 130 -12.89 5.87 -7.92
N ALA A 131 -12.72 6.63 -6.83
CA ALA A 131 -11.98 7.90 -6.78
C ALA A 131 -10.52 7.73 -6.28
N ALA A 132 -10.00 6.50 -6.30
CA ALA A 132 -8.59 6.23 -6.02
C ALA A 132 -7.89 5.66 -7.25
N PHE A 133 -6.71 6.20 -7.54
CA PHE A 133 -5.82 5.73 -8.59
C PHE A 133 -4.61 5.03 -7.97
N VAL A 134 -3.99 4.14 -8.71
CA VAL A 134 -2.78 3.41 -8.32
C VAL A 134 -1.67 3.71 -9.30
N TYR A 135 -0.52 4.11 -8.78
CA TYR A 135 0.69 4.36 -9.54
C TYR A 135 1.85 3.51 -9.01
N ALA A 136 2.56 2.81 -9.90
CA ALA A 136 3.71 1.99 -9.54
C ALA A 136 4.93 2.43 -10.36
N PRO A 137 5.73 3.38 -9.86
CA PRO A 137 6.78 4.03 -10.65
C PRO A 137 7.90 3.08 -11.08
N ILE A 138 8.20 2.07 -10.26
CA ILE A 138 9.27 1.11 -10.51
C ILE A 138 8.74 -0.21 -11.06
N GLU A 139 7.53 -0.25 -11.64
CA GLU A 139 6.88 -1.52 -11.98
C GLU A 139 7.64 -2.42 -12.96
N ASP A 140 8.47 -1.82 -13.80
CA ASP A 140 9.30 -2.51 -14.79
C ASP A 140 10.75 -2.76 -14.31
N TRP A 141 11.09 -2.32 -13.10
CA TRP A 141 12.44 -2.53 -12.55
C TRP A 141 12.64 -3.97 -12.09
N LYS A 142 13.84 -4.49 -12.37
CA LYS A 142 14.34 -5.75 -11.82
C LYS A 142 14.95 -5.53 -10.44
N LEU A 143 15.35 -6.62 -9.80
CA LEU A 143 16.03 -6.57 -8.49
C LEU A 143 17.35 -5.80 -8.57
N ASN A 144 18.15 -6.05 -9.60
CA ASN A 144 19.43 -5.38 -9.76
C ASN A 144 19.26 -3.88 -9.98
N ASP A 145 18.26 -3.45 -10.75
CA ASP A 145 18.02 -2.03 -11.01
C ASP A 145 17.75 -1.27 -9.68
N VAL A 146 16.99 -1.86 -8.76
CA VAL A 146 16.74 -1.29 -7.43
C VAL A 146 18.03 -1.16 -6.62
N TRP A 147 18.83 -2.22 -6.55
CA TRP A 147 20.09 -2.19 -5.80
C TRP A 147 21.11 -1.23 -6.41
N THR A 148 21.25 -1.23 -7.74
CA THR A 148 22.11 -0.30 -8.44
C THR A 148 21.70 1.13 -8.15
N PHE A 149 20.41 1.46 -8.18
CA PHE A 149 19.93 2.79 -7.82
C PHE A 149 20.28 3.15 -6.36
N LEU A 150 19.95 2.29 -5.40
CA LEU A 150 20.21 2.56 -3.97
C LEU A 150 21.72 2.67 -3.65
N SER A 151 22.58 2.01 -4.41
CA SER A 151 24.04 2.10 -4.23
C SER A 151 24.69 3.26 -4.99
N SER A 152 24.06 3.75 -6.06
CA SER A 152 24.64 4.78 -6.94
C SER A 152 24.20 6.18 -6.57
N PHE A 153 23.05 6.31 -5.91
CA PHE A 153 22.50 7.58 -5.47
C PHE A 153 22.43 7.58 -3.95
N GLU A 154 22.98 8.63 -3.34
CA GLU A 154 22.74 8.87 -1.92
C GLU A 154 21.24 9.08 -1.69
N SER A 155 20.77 8.52 -0.58
CA SER A 155 19.40 8.74 -0.13
C SER A 155 19.21 10.25 0.09
N PRO A 156 18.22 10.89 -0.54
CA PRO A 156 17.96 12.31 -0.33
C PRO A 156 17.34 12.61 1.05
N TRP A 157 17.22 11.59 1.90
CA TRP A 157 16.74 11.60 3.28
C TRP A 157 17.66 10.74 4.16
#